data_AF-M4SYH2-F1
#
_entry.id   AF-M4SYH2-F1
#
_cell.length_a   1.000
_cell.length_b   1.000
_cell.length_c   1.000
_cell.angle_alpha   90.00
_cell.angle_beta   90.00
_cell.angle_gamma   90.00
#
_symmetry.space_group_name_H-M   'P 1'
#
loop_
_entity.id
_entity.type
_entity.pdbx_description
1 polymer ?
#
loop_
_entity_poly.entity_id
_entity_poly.type
_entity_poly.pdbx_seq_one_letter_code
_entity_poly.pdbx_strand_id
1 'polypeptide(L)'
;MEAVEKDADVKDTYKKLTAEPTPHSLRKTRLQQIAPAMEAAAAAANQMRLDLQTRGDANKAAAVAELQTAVFGAAGKTLTTATGTDLTTHSAAQAANPLCGATGTSTKAKSVIALLMCICGKTDGGNGIGDPCTTTSSSTTEVSGKFSNLQTLLPDLVKSCPPRAKWQVTAAEILQSLDELMSQTTATTTATTLGTFLTTNCHGHSQSGACVLYSGTFAAAKQAIETSPWYTNRKAAANTIKKIDECNRKVSTAASTIETAMHTIVGIL
;
A
#
# COMPACT_ATOMS: atom_id res chain seq x y z
N MET A 1 -9.20 30.10 0.17
CA MET A 1 -9.52 31.45 -0.34
C MET A 1 -9.74 31.43 -1.85
N GLU A 2 -8.92 30.69 -2.61
CA GLU A 2 -9.01 30.53 -4.08
C GLU A 2 -10.37 30.02 -4.63
N ALA A 3 -11.10 29.19 -3.88
CA ALA A 3 -12.41 28.69 -4.31
C ALA A 3 -13.55 29.72 -4.20
N VAL A 4 -13.39 30.76 -3.37
CA VAL A 4 -14.43 31.78 -3.13
C VAL A 4 -14.34 32.92 -4.14
N GLU A 5 -13.14 33.22 -4.65
CA GLU A 5 -12.96 34.22 -5.72
C GLU A 5 -13.48 33.72 -7.07
N LYS A 6 -13.36 32.41 -7.36
CA LYS A 6 -13.87 31.80 -8.60
C LYS A 6 -15.40 31.84 -8.71
N ASP A 7 -16.11 31.73 -7.58
CA ASP A 7 -17.59 31.80 -7.55
C ASP A 7 -18.13 33.22 -7.78
N ALA A 8 -17.39 34.24 -7.32
CA ALA A 8 -17.76 35.64 -7.54
C ALA A 8 -17.64 36.03 -9.02
N ASP A 9 -16.62 35.53 -9.71
CA ASP A 9 -16.33 35.82 -11.12
C ASP A 9 -17.35 35.16 -12.07
N VAL A 10 -17.80 33.94 -11.75
CA VAL A 10 -18.87 33.25 -12.49
C VAL A 10 -20.20 34.01 -12.37
N LYS A 11 -20.52 34.51 -11.18
CA LYS A 11 -21.77 35.23 -10.91
C LYS A 11 -21.82 36.61 -11.58
N ASP A 12 -20.67 37.28 -11.70
CA ASP A 12 -20.54 38.56 -12.42
C ASP A 12 -20.61 38.36 -13.95
N THR A 13 -20.00 37.29 -14.46
CA THR A 13 -20.10 36.88 -15.87
C THR A 13 -21.55 36.58 -16.27
N TYR A 14 -22.30 35.87 -15.42
CA TYR A 14 -23.72 35.58 -15.65
C TYR A 14 -24.60 36.85 -15.66
N LYS A 15 -24.26 37.86 -14.85
CA LYS A 15 -24.96 39.16 -14.85
C LYS A 15 -24.66 39.96 -16.12
N LYS A 16 -23.42 39.98 -16.59
CA LYS A 16 -23.01 40.65 -17.84
C LYS A 16 -23.71 40.05 -19.06
N LEU A 17 -23.87 38.73 -19.10
CA LEU A 17 -24.67 37.98 -20.09
C LEU A 17 -26.13 38.43 -20.21
N THR A 18 -26.68 39.03 -19.14
CA THR A 18 -28.09 39.46 -19.07
C THR A 18 -28.29 40.97 -19.22
N ALA A 19 -27.20 41.76 -19.26
CA ALA A 19 -27.27 43.22 -19.06
C ALA A 19 -27.23 44.07 -20.34
N GLU A 20 -26.89 43.53 -21.51
CA GLU A 20 -26.96 44.29 -22.77
C GLU A 20 -28.16 43.83 -23.63
N PRO A 21 -28.92 44.76 -24.25
CA PRO A 21 -29.96 44.41 -25.22
C PRO A 21 -29.27 43.96 -26.51
N THR A 22 -28.71 42.75 -26.50
CA THR A 22 -28.25 42.09 -27.72
C THR A 22 -29.47 41.90 -28.62
N PRO A 23 -29.41 42.26 -29.91
CA PRO A 23 -30.46 41.95 -30.86
C PRO A 23 -30.84 40.47 -30.75
N HIS A 24 -32.13 40.15 -30.73
CA HIS A 24 -32.63 38.78 -30.49
C HIS A 24 -31.96 37.72 -31.40
N SER A 25 -31.58 38.10 -32.63
CA SER A 25 -30.82 37.28 -33.56
C SER A 25 -29.40 36.95 -33.06
N LEU A 26 -28.64 37.95 -32.59
CA LEU A 26 -27.29 37.78 -32.04
C LEU A 26 -27.29 36.92 -30.77
N ARG A 27 -28.27 37.12 -29.89
CA ARG A 27 -28.44 36.29 -28.69
C ARG A 27 -28.69 34.83 -29.05
N LYS A 28 -29.58 34.56 -30.01
CA LYS A 28 -29.87 33.19 -30.46
C LYS A 28 -28.65 32.52 -31.08
N THR A 29 -27.88 33.23 -31.91
CA THR A 29 -26.65 32.71 -32.52
C THR A 29 -25.59 32.39 -31.47
N ARG A 30 -25.34 33.27 -30.50
CA ARG A 30 -24.39 33.01 -29.41
C ARG A 30 -24.81 31.80 -28.57
N LEU A 31 -26.11 31.69 -28.24
CA LEU A 31 -26.65 30.53 -27.52
C LEU A 31 -26.42 29.21 -28.27
N GLN A 32 -26.61 29.19 -29.60
CA GLN A 32 -26.32 28.02 -30.42
C GLN A 32 -24.83 27.68 -30.48
N GLN A 33 -23.96 28.68 -30.48
CA GLN A 33 -22.51 28.50 -30.51
C GLN A 33 -21.95 27.98 -29.18
N ILE A 34 -22.52 28.39 -28.04
CA ILE A 34 -22.06 27.95 -26.71
C ILE A 34 -22.65 26.60 -26.27
N ALA A 35 -23.79 26.18 -26.84
CA ALA A 35 -24.50 24.97 -26.41
C ALA A 35 -23.61 23.71 -26.38
N PRO A 36 -22.78 23.41 -27.41
CA PRO A 36 -21.90 22.23 -27.38
C PRO A 36 -20.87 22.28 -26.24
N ALA A 37 -20.33 23.46 -25.93
CA ALA A 37 -19.39 23.64 -24.83
C ALA A 37 -20.08 23.41 -23.47
N MET A 38 -21.32 23.90 -23.31
CA MET A 38 -22.10 23.68 -22.09
C MET A 38 -22.47 22.20 -21.90
N GLU A 39 -22.85 21.51 -22.98
CA GLU A 39 -23.12 20.06 -22.95
C GLU A 39 -21.88 19.25 -22.57
N ALA A 40 -20.71 19.58 -23.15
CA ALA A 40 -19.45 18.94 -22.82
C ALA A 40 -19.06 19.14 -21.34
N ALA A 41 -19.22 20.37 -20.82
CA ALA A 41 -18.96 20.67 -19.41
C ALA A 41 -19.92 19.91 -18.48
N ALA A 42 -21.21 19.86 -18.81
CA ALA A 42 -22.22 19.14 -18.02
C ALA A 42 -21.96 17.62 -18.00
N ALA A 43 -21.61 17.05 -19.15
CA ALA A 43 -21.23 15.65 -19.25
C ALA A 43 -19.98 15.35 -18.41
N ALA A 44 -18.94 16.19 -18.51
CA ALA A 44 -17.72 16.07 -17.72
C ALA A 44 -17.99 16.17 -16.21
N ALA A 45 -18.82 17.11 -15.77
CA ALA A 45 -19.19 17.25 -14.37
C ALA A 45 -19.97 16.03 -13.83
N ASN A 46 -20.89 15.47 -14.63
CA ASN A 46 -21.61 14.25 -14.23
C ASN A 46 -20.67 13.02 -14.18
N GLN A 47 -19.75 12.88 -15.13
CA GLN A 47 -18.74 11.81 -15.10
C GLN A 47 -17.84 11.94 -13.88
N MET A 48 -17.35 13.15 -13.57
CA MET A 48 -16.56 13.42 -12.37
C MET A 48 -17.30 12.99 -11.09
N ARG A 49 -18.60 13.31 -10.98
CA ARG A 49 -19.43 12.87 -9.85
C ARG A 49 -19.53 11.35 -9.76
N LEU A 50 -19.75 10.66 -10.88
CA LEU A 50 -19.84 9.20 -10.94
C LEU A 50 -18.50 8.53 -10.60
N ASP A 51 -17.39 9.08 -11.06
CA ASP A 51 -16.05 8.57 -10.77
C ASP A 51 -15.69 8.72 -9.29
N LEU A 52 -16.05 9.86 -8.67
CA LEU A 52 -15.91 10.05 -7.22
C LEU A 52 -16.76 9.06 -6.42
N GLN A 53 -17.97 8.74 -6.86
CA GLN A 53 -18.82 7.73 -6.24
C GLN A 53 -18.23 6.31 -6.42
N THR A 54 -17.73 6.00 -7.62
CA THR A 54 -17.17 4.68 -7.94
C THR A 54 -15.87 4.40 -7.18
N ARG A 55 -15.09 5.45 -6.86
CA ARG A 55 -13.92 5.32 -5.99
C ARG A 55 -14.29 4.77 -4.62
N GLY A 56 -15.49 5.08 -4.12
CA GLY A 56 -15.97 4.66 -2.80
C GLY A 56 -15.00 5.06 -1.68
N ASP A 57 -14.75 4.14 -0.75
CA ASP A 57 -13.86 4.36 0.39
C ASP A 57 -12.37 4.31 0.03
N ALA A 58 -12.01 4.08 -1.24
CA ALA A 58 -10.62 4.11 -1.64
C ALA A 58 -10.05 5.53 -1.48
N ASN A 59 -9.16 5.67 -0.50
CA ASN A 59 -8.51 6.93 -0.17
C ASN A 59 -7.14 6.65 0.47
N LYS A 60 -6.36 7.72 0.67
CA LYS A 60 -5.00 7.61 1.25
C LYS A 60 -4.99 6.93 2.62
N ALA A 61 -5.97 7.20 3.48
CA ALA A 61 -6.01 6.60 4.82
C ALA A 61 -6.28 5.09 4.75
N ALA A 62 -7.16 4.65 3.86
CA ALA A 62 -7.42 3.23 3.61
C ALA A 62 -6.14 2.52 3.12
N ALA A 63 -5.48 3.06 2.09
CA ALA A 63 -4.23 2.49 1.57
C ALA A 63 -3.12 2.42 2.64
N VAL A 64 -3.00 3.45 3.48
CA VAL A 64 -2.03 3.47 4.59
C VAL A 64 -2.39 2.42 5.64
N ALA A 65 -3.66 2.25 6.00
CA ALA A 65 -4.10 1.26 6.97
C ALA A 65 -3.85 -0.18 6.47
N GLU A 66 -4.07 -0.44 5.18
CA GLU A 66 -3.76 -1.71 4.52
C GLU A 66 -2.25 -1.98 4.54
N LEU A 67 -1.42 -0.98 4.17
CA LEU A 67 0.04 -1.10 4.25
C LEU A 67 0.53 -1.32 5.68
N GLN A 68 -0.02 -0.60 6.67
CA GLN A 68 0.32 -0.80 8.07
C GLN A 68 -0.05 -2.21 8.55
N THR A 69 -1.22 -2.70 8.16
CA THR A 69 -1.64 -4.06 8.49
C THR A 69 -0.73 -5.10 7.85
N ALA A 70 -0.33 -4.89 6.59
CA ALA A 70 0.61 -5.77 5.93
C ALA A 70 2.00 -5.77 6.59
N VAL A 71 2.52 -4.58 6.89
CA VAL A 71 3.89 -4.42 7.39
C VAL A 71 3.99 -4.78 8.85
N PHE A 72 3.09 -4.28 9.69
CA PHE A 72 3.16 -4.37 11.15
C PHE A 72 2.15 -5.36 11.76
N GLY A 73 1.19 -5.86 11.00
CA GLY A 73 0.21 -6.86 11.46
C GLY A 73 -1.14 -6.30 11.92
N ALA A 74 -1.26 -4.99 12.04
CA ALA A 74 -2.53 -4.27 12.27
C ALA A 74 -2.44 -2.80 11.83
N ALA A 75 -3.58 -2.20 11.50
CA ALA A 75 -3.69 -0.78 11.20
C ALA A 75 -3.27 0.09 12.41
N GLY A 76 -2.65 1.24 12.15
CA GLY A 76 -2.15 2.15 13.19
C GLY A 76 -0.88 1.69 13.92
N LYS A 77 -0.40 0.46 13.68
CA LYS A 77 0.88 -0.02 14.22
C LYS A 77 2.05 0.59 13.46
N THR A 78 3.17 0.69 14.15
CA THR A 78 4.43 1.28 13.67
C THR A 78 5.62 0.45 14.19
N LEU A 79 6.83 0.83 13.81
CA LEU A 79 8.07 0.18 14.29
C LEU A 79 8.19 0.17 15.82
N THR A 80 7.67 1.19 16.51
CA THR A 80 7.77 1.34 17.96
C THR A 80 6.52 0.89 18.71
N THR A 81 5.44 0.52 18.01
CA THR A 81 4.17 0.13 18.64
C THR A 81 3.71 -1.29 18.28
N ALA A 82 4.34 -1.94 17.30
CA ALA A 82 4.16 -3.35 17.02
C ALA A 82 4.64 -4.22 18.21
N THR A 83 3.97 -5.34 18.41
CA THR A 83 4.21 -6.28 19.52
C THR A 83 4.22 -7.72 19.00
N GLY A 84 4.64 -8.69 19.82
CA GLY A 84 4.67 -10.10 19.44
C GLY A 84 3.33 -10.67 18.97
N THR A 85 2.19 -10.15 19.46
CA THR A 85 0.85 -10.56 18.98
C THR A 85 0.56 -10.06 17.56
N ASP A 86 1.15 -8.94 17.17
CA ASP A 86 0.99 -8.39 15.82
C ASP A 86 1.80 -9.21 14.77
N LEU A 87 2.78 -10.01 15.22
CA LEU A 87 3.62 -10.82 14.34
C LEU A 87 2.94 -12.11 13.86
N THR A 88 1.93 -12.62 14.57
CA THR A 88 1.44 -13.99 14.38
C THR A 88 -0.05 -14.07 14.08
N THR A 89 -0.47 -15.09 13.33
CA THR A 89 -1.89 -15.43 13.12
C THR A 89 -2.49 -16.23 14.28
N HIS A 90 -1.69 -16.64 15.28
CA HIS A 90 -2.22 -17.19 16.52
C HIS A 90 -2.93 -16.13 17.36
N SER A 91 -3.78 -16.57 18.29
CA SER A 91 -4.48 -15.68 19.23
C SER A 91 -3.55 -14.99 20.25
N ALA A 92 -2.33 -15.51 20.44
CA ALA A 92 -1.35 -14.98 21.38
C ALA A 92 0.05 -14.99 20.78
N ALA A 93 0.93 -14.11 21.29
CA ALA A 93 2.33 -14.04 20.88
C ALA A 93 3.03 -15.39 21.04
N GLN A 94 3.88 -15.70 20.07
CA GLN A 94 4.58 -16.98 19.96
C GLN A 94 6.09 -16.78 19.98
N ALA A 95 6.82 -17.81 20.39
CA ALA A 95 8.27 -17.87 20.18
C ALA A 95 8.60 -18.04 18.68
N ALA A 96 9.87 -17.91 18.32
CA ALA A 96 10.29 -17.92 16.92
C ALA A 96 9.95 -19.22 16.17
N ASN A 97 10.13 -20.40 16.76
CA ASN A 97 9.85 -21.67 16.07
C ASN A 97 8.40 -21.78 15.54
N PRO A 98 7.35 -21.67 16.37
CA PRO A 98 5.96 -21.68 15.89
C PRO A 98 5.57 -20.46 15.04
N LEU A 99 6.33 -19.37 15.08
CA LEU A 99 6.11 -18.20 14.22
C LEU A 99 6.68 -18.43 12.81
N CYS A 100 7.94 -18.82 12.72
CA CYS A 100 8.74 -18.84 11.50
C CYS A 100 8.61 -20.15 10.71
N GLY A 101 8.08 -21.20 11.35
CA GLY A 101 7.81 -22.49 10.74
C GLY A 101 8.94 -23.49 10.94
N ALA A 102 8.61 -24.74 10.65
CA ALA A 102 9.48 -25.90 10.80
C ALA A 102 9.09 -26.97 9.78
N THR A 103 9.94 -27.98 9.59
CA THR A 103 9.64 -29.11 8.69
C THR A 103 8.28 -29.71 9.06
N GLY A 104 7.38 -29.80 8.08
CA GLY A 104 6.01 -30.28 8.28
C GLY A 104 5.02 -29.25 8.87
N THR A 105 5.47 -28.07 9.28
CA THR A 105 4.64 -27.00 9.86
C THR A 105 4.92 -25.64 9.22
N SER A 106 3.95 -25.12 8.48
CA SER A 106 4.05 -23.79 7.89
C SER A 106 4.09 -22.68 8.94
N THR A 107 4.84 -21.63 8.61
CA THR A 107 4.88 -20.35 9.32
C THR A 107 3.49 -19.81 9.64
N LYS A 108 3.42 -19.06 10.73
CA LYS A 108 2.27 -18.28 11.15
C LYS A 108 2.58 -16.78 11.18
N ALA A 109 3.60 -16.36 10.43
CA ALA A 109 3.96 -14.96 10.25
C ALA A 109 2.82 -14.19 9.59
N LYS A 110 2.34 -13.16 10.29
CA LYS A 110 1.20 -12.33 9.88
C LYS A 110 1.61 -11.10 9.08
N SER A 111 2.85 -10.63 9.26
CA SER A 111 3.28 -9.31 8.80
C SER A 111 4.69 -9.33 8.19
N VAL A 112 5.06 -8.30 7.42
CA VAL A 112 6.41 -8.18 6.85
C VAL A 112 7.48 -8.14 7.95
N ILE A 113 7.21 -7.45 9.07
CA ILE A 113 8.16 -7.42 10.19
C ILE A 113 8.30 -8.79 10.86
N ALA A 114 7.27 -9.66 10.81
CA ALA A 114 7.40 -11.03 11.30
C ALA A 114 8.36 -11.84 10.42
N LEU A 115 8.27 -11.68 9.09
CA LEU A 115 9.22 -12.29 8.17
C LEU A 115 10.64 -11.75 8.43
N LEU A 116 10.78 -10.43 8.58
CA LEU A 116 12.05 -9.79 8.90
C LEU A 116 12.65 -10.35 10.19
N MET A 117 11.87 -10.50 11.26
CA MET A 117 12.37 -11.03 12.53
C MET A 117 12.77 -12.50 12.44
N CYS A 118 12.07 -13.31 11.64
CA CYS A 118 12.42 -14.71 11.40
C CYS A 118 13.72 -14.88 10.63
N ILE A 119 14.00 -13.98 9.68
CA ILE A 119 15.18 -14.05 8.81
C ILE A 119 16.36 -13.30 9.44
N CYS A 120 16.10 -12.15 10.05
CA CYS A 120 17.14 -11.20 10.47
C CYS A 120 17.33 -11.10 11.98
N GLY A 121 16.46 -11.70 12.79
CA GLY A 121 16.53 -11.65 14.25
C GLY A 121 17.32 -12.82 14.85
N LYS A 122 18.11 -12.53 15.89
CA LYS A 122 18.79 -13.55 16.70
C LYS A 122 17.80 -14.23 17.66
N THR A 123 17.09 -15.24 17.17
CA THR A 123 15.85 -15.76 17.76
C THR A 123 15.97 -17.02 18.64
N ASP A 124 17.17 -17.63 18.72
CA ASP A 124 17.43 -18.86 19.50
C ASP A 124 18.43 -18.66 20.66
N GLY A 125 18.30 -17.57 21.39
CA GLY A 125 19.14 -17.31 22.56
C GLY A 125 20.64 -17.31 22.27
N GLY A 126 21.39 -18.02 23.10
CA GLY A 126 22.84 -18.20 22.95
C GLY A 126 23.26 -18.92 21.66
N ASN A 127 22.36 -19.72 21.05
CA ASN A 127 22.60 -20.42 19.78
C ASN A 127 22.09 -19.63 18.56
N GLY A 128 21.49 -18.47 18.81
CA GLY A 128 20.96 -17.60 17.79
C GLY A 128 22.06 -17.05 16.87
N ILE A 129 21.77 -16.97 15.59
CA ILE A 129 22.65 -16.37 14.58
C ILE A 129 22.68 -14.85 14.79
N GLY A 130 23.85 -14.31 15.10
CA GLY A 130 24.09 -12.87 15.10
C GLY A 130 24.33 -12.35 13.68
N ASP A 131 23.89 -11.13 13.41
CA ASP A 131 24.09 -10.43 12.13
C ASP A 131 23.63 -11.17 10.86
N PRO A 132 22.51 -11.91 10.85
CA PRO A 132 22.08 -12.68 9.67
C PRO A 132 21.77 -11.82 8.43
N CYS A 133 21.44 -10.53 8.60
CA CYS A 133 21.09 -9.62 7.50
C CYS A 133 21.92 -8.32 7.45
N THR A 134 22.44 -7.88 8.59
CA THR A 134 23.13 -6.59 8.76
C THR A 134 23.96 -6.66 10.03
N THR A 135 24.99 -5.81 10.13
CA THR A 135 25.82 -5.68 11.32
C THR A 135 25.40 -4.45 12.11
N THR A 136 24.68 -4.66 13.21
CA THR A 136 24.18 -3.64 14.13
C THR A 136 24.18 -4.18 15.57
N SER A 137 24.02 -3.30 16.56
CA SER A 137 23.79 -3.73 17.95
C SER A 137 22.56 -4.63 18.08
N SER A 138 21.47 -4.32 17.36
CA SER A 138 20.22 -5.09 17.50
C SER A 138 20.25 -6.43 16.79
N SER A 139 21.04 -6.60 15.73
CA SER A 139 21.19 -7.87 15.02
C SER A 139 22.04 -8.90 15.77
N THR A 140 22.84 -8.46 16.74
CA THR A 140 23.57 -9.34 17.67
C THR A 140 22.85 -9.53 19.02
N THR A 141 21.86 -8.68 19.32
CA THR A 141 21.04 -8.75 20.52
C THR A 141 20.00 -9.86 20.41
N GLU A 142 19.87 -10.67 21.46
CA GLU A 142 18.87 -11.74 21.52
C GLU A 142 17.44 -11.20 21.45
N VAL A 143 16.63 -11.84 20.62
CA VAL A 143 15.18 -11.64 20.61
C VAL A 143 14.58 -12.37 21.81
N SER A 144 13.98 -11.62 22.72
CA SER A 144 13.43 -12.17 23.96
C SER A 144 12.17 -12.99 23.70
N GLY A 145 12.26 -14.32 23.84
CA GLY A 145 11.13 -15.25 23.89
C GLY A 145 10.02 -14.96 22.87
N LYS A 146 8.86 -14.49 23.36
CA LYS A 146 7.68 -14.11 22.55
C LYS A 146 7.79 -12.70 21.95
N PHE A 147 8.99 -12.29 21.55
CA PHE A 147 9.31 -10.98 20.99
C PHE A 147 8.99 -9.80 21.93
N SER A 148 9.25 -9.93 23.24
CA SER A 148 8.91 -8.88 24.21
C SER A 148 9.76 -7.61 24.07
N ASN A 149 10.96 -7.70 23.49
CA ASN A 149 11.85 -6.57 23.22
C ASN A 149 11.78 -6.09 21.75
N LEU A 150 10.75 -6.48 20.98
CA LEU A 150 10.61 -6.15 19.56
C LEU A 150 10.76 -4.65 19.26
N GLN A 151 10.15 -3.79 20.09
CA GLN A 151 10.14 -2.34 19.88
C GLN A 151 11.53 -1.71 20.02
N THR A 152 12.47 -2.40 20.69
CA THR A 152 13.87 -1.98 20.78
C THR A 152 14.66 -2.43 19.55
N LEU A 153 14.46 -3.67 19.11
CA LEU A 153 15.26 -4.28 18.04
C LEU A 153 14.83 -3.79 16.64
N LEU A 154 13.52 -3.69 16.41
CA LEU A 154 12.96 -3.48 15.09
C LEU A 154 13.36 -2.14 14.45
N PRO A 155 13.35 -0.99 15.16
CA PRO A 155 13.79 0.28 14.58
C PRO A 155 15.25 0.24 14.09
N ASP A 156 16.14 -0.45 14.81
CA ASP A 156 17.56 -0.53 14.48
C ASP A 156 17.81 -1.45 13.27
N LEU A 157 17.12 -2.59 13.22
CA LEU A 157 17.13 -3.49 12.05
C LEU A 157 16.62 -2.77 10.80
N VAL A 158 15.51 -2.03 10.89
CA VAL A 158 14.93 -1.33 9.74
C VAL A 158 15.77 -0.12 9.29
N LYS A 159 16.51 0.53 10.19
CA LYS A 159 17.49 1.58 9.81
C LYS A 159 18.61 1.06 8.91
N SER A 160 18.88 -0.24 8.91
CA SER A 160 19.86 -0.86 8.00
C SER A 160 19.34 -1.00 6.57
N CYS A 161 18.03 -0.85 6.34
CA CYS A 161 17.49 -0.84 4.98
C CYS A 161 17.99 0.40 4.24
N PRO A 162 18.34 0.30 2.94
CA PRO A 162 18.80 1.44 2.16
C PRO A 162 17.82 2.61 2.25
N PRO A 163 18.31 3.84 2.51
CA PRO A 163 17.45 5.00 2.62
C PRO A 163 16.75 5.24 1.29
N ARG A 164 15.50 5.64 1.40
CA ARG A 164 14.59 5.77 0.28
C ARG A 164 13.95 7.16 0.41
N ALA A 165 14.08 7.99 -0.64
CA ALA A 165 13.50 9.33 -0.66
C ALA A 165 11.97 9.24 -0.51
N LYS A 166 11.29 10.34 -0.20
CA LYS A 166 9.82 10.32 -0.24
C LYS A 166 9.38 10.36 -1.70
N TRP A 167 8.57 9.41 -2.15
CA TRP A 167 7.91 9.43 -3.46
C TRP A 167 6.45 8.95 -3.34
N GLN A 168 5.71 9.11 -4.44
CA GLN A 168 4.36 8.58 -4.57
C GLN A 168 4.43 7.09 -4.89
N VAL A 169 4.09 6.24 -3.92
CA VAL A 169 4.02 4.79 -4.11
C VAL A 169 2.92 4.45 -5.11
N THR A 170 3.24 3.59 -6.07
CA THR A 170 2.28 3.13 -7.10
C THR A 170 1.82 1.69 -6.85
N ALA A 171 0.68 1.32 -7.44
CA ALA A 171 0.19 -0.06 -7.41
C ALA A 171 1.18 -1.04 -8.07
N ALA A 172 1.83 -0.62 -9.16
CA ALA A 172 2.80 -1.43 -9.89
C ALA A 172 4.03 -1.73 -9.03
N GLU A 173 4.57 -0.75 -8.32
CA GLU A 173 5.71 -0.93 -7.41
C GLU A 173 5.42 -1.95 -6.30
N ILE A 174 4.22 -1.89 -5.70
CA ILE A 174 3.82 -2.85 -4.66
C ILE A 174 3.75 -4.27 -5.24
N LEU A 175 3.11 -4.43 -6.40
CA LEU A 175 2.97 -5.75 -7.04
C LEU A 175 4.33 -6.30 -7.47
N GLN A 176 5.19 -5.47 -8.06
CA GLN A 176 6.54 -5.85 -8.42
C GLN A 176 7.34 -6.30 -7.18
N SER A 177 7.24 -5.57 -6.06
CA SER A 177 7.93 -5.96 -4.82
C SER A 177 7.44 -7.29 -4.24
N LEU A 178 6.18 -7.66 -4.49
CA LEU A 178 5.65 -8.98 -4.12
C LEU A 178 6.25 -10.06 -5.00
N ASP A 179 6.28 -9.85 -6.32
CA ASP A 179 6.86 -10.81 -7.27
C ASP A 179 8.36 -11.01 -7.03
N GLU A 180 9.09 -9.92 -6.78
CA GLU A 180 10.50 -9.96 -6.39
C GLU A 180 10.69 -10.79 -5.12
N LEU A 181 9.90 -10.57 -4.07
CA LEU A 181 9.99 -11.36 -2.84
C LEU A 181 9.66 -12.83 -3.09
N MET A 182 8.66 -13.13 -3.92
CA MET A 182 8.31 -14.51 -4.29
C MET A 182 9.45 -15.20 -5.05
N SER A 183 10.17 -14.46 -5.90
CA SER A 183 11.33 -14.97 -6.64
C SER A 183 12.51 -15.36 -5.73
N GLN A 184 12.56 -14.84 -4.49
CA GLN A 184 13.60 -15.18 -3.51
C GLN A 184 13.31 -16.48 -2.74
N THR A 185 12.19 -17.15 -3.04
CA THR A 185 11.86 -18.42 -2.38
C THR A 185 12.73 -19.55 -2.90
N THR A 186 13.16 -20.43 -1.99
CA THR A 186 13.83 -21.69 -2.31
C THR A 186 12.89 -22.84 -2.01
N ALA A 187 12.57 -23.66 -3.02
CA ALA A 187 11.65 -24.77 -2.90
C ALA A 187 12.36 -26.13 -2.98
N THR A 188 11.92 -27.05 -2.13
CA THR A 188 12.20 -28.48 -2.18
C THR A 188 10.88 -29.24 -2.41
N THR A 189 10.94 -30.57 -2.38
CA THR A 189 9.73 -31.41 -2.49
C THR A 189 8.80 -31.27 -1.27
N THR A 190 9.31 -30.84 -0.12
CA THR A 190 8.57 -30.84 1.15
C THR A 190 8.54 -29.49 1.87
N ALA A 191 9.31 -28.50 1.42
CA ALA A 191 9.34 -27.17 2.02
C ALA A 191 9.63 -26.09 0.97
N THR A 192 9.07 -24.90 1.19
CA THR A 192 9.45 -23.68 0.48
C THR A 192 9.82 -22.62 1.50
N THR A 193 10.98 -22.00 1.32
CA THR A 193 11.59 -21.14 2.33
C THR A 193 11.94 -19.76 1.78
N LEU A 194 11.87 -18.74 2.63
CA LEU A 194 12.49 -17.44 2.41
C LEU A 194 13.65 -17.31 3.41
N GLY A 195 14.84 -16.93 2.95
CA GLY A 195 16.06 -16.92 3.78
C GLY A 195 16.80 -18.26 3.76
N THR A 196 17.72 -18.45 4.69
CA THR A 196 18.62 -19.61 4.70
C THR A 196 18.07 -20.70 5.62
N PHE A 197 17.61 -21.79 5.01
CA PHE A 197 17.23 -23.02 5.70
C PHE A 197 18.34 -24.06 5.59
N LEU A 198 18.78 -24.60 6.72
CA LEU A 198 19.78 -25.66 6.78
C LEU A 198 19.13 -26.99 7.15
N THR A 199 18.40 -27.02 8.26
CA THR A 199 17.78 -28.23 8.81
C THR A 199 16.50 -27.89 9.58
N THR A 200 15.71 -28.91 9.92
CA THR A 200 14.58 -28.98 10.86
C THR A 200 13.67 -27.74 11.02
N ASN A 201 14.17 -26.59 11.50
CA ASN A 201 13.38 -25.43 11.95
C ASN A 201 13.92 -24.08 11.43
N CYS A 202 13.05 -23.09 11.28
CA CYS A 202 13.42 -21.73 10.90
C CYS A 202 13.44 -20.77 12.11
N HIS A 203 14.07 -21.15 13.22
CA HIS A 203 14.06 -20.36 14.47
C HIS A 203 15.35 -19.60 14.75
N GLY A 204 16.16 -19.34 13.73
CA GLY A 204 17.37 -18.52 13.83
C GLY A 204 18.54 -19.20 14.53
N HIS A 205 18.56 -20.54 14.60
CA HIS A 205 19.67 -21.32 15.16
C HIS A 205 20.74 -21.58 14.10
N SER A 206 22.02 -21.43 14.47
CA SER A 206 23.17 -21.70 13.60
C SER A 206 23.16 -23.04 12.83
N GLN A 207 22.57 -24.10 13.39
CA GLN A 207 22.51 -25.43 12.77
C GLN A 207 21.21 -25.71 12.02
N SER A 208 20.20 -24.82 12.11
CA SER A 208 18.88 -25.01 11.48
C SER A 208 18.52 -23.94 10.46
N GLY A 209 18.89 -22.68 10.71
CA GLY A 209 18.76 -21.60 9.75
C GLY A 209 17.97 -20.39 10.26
N ALA A 210 18.08 -19.29 9.51
CA ALA A 210 17.34 -18.05 9.70
C ALA A 210 16.47 -17.82 8.47
N CYS A 211 15.19 -18.17 8.59
CA CYS A 211 14.31 -18.30 7.44
C CYS A 211 12.83 -18.19 7.85
N VAL A 212 11.95 -18.26 6.86
CA VAL A 212 10.52 -18.52 7.03
C VAL A 212 10.19 -19.74 6.19
N LEU A 213 9.51 -20.73 6.76
CA LEU A 213 9.19 -21.99 6.09
C LEU A 213 7.69 -22.13 5.87
N TYR A 214 7.31 -22.42 4.63
CA TYR A 214 6.00 -22.91 4.22
C TYR A 214 6.11 -24.40 3.89
N SER A 215 5.35 -25.24 4.59
CA SER A 215 5.39 -26.69 4.41
C SER A 215 4.72 -27.09 3.11
N GLY A 216 5.28 -28.08 2.42
CA GLY A 216 4.78 -28.63 1.17
C GLY A 216 5.54 -28.14 -0.06
N THR A 217 5.02 -28.52 -1.23
CA THR A 217 5.58 -28.14 -2.53
C THR A 217 5.48 -26.63 -2.77
N PHE A 218 6.22 -26.13 -3.76
CA PHE A 218 6.13 -24.73 -4.18
C PHE A 218 4.69 -24.27 -4.47
N ALA A 219 3.87 -25.11 -5.12
CA ALA A 219 2.48 -24.75 -5.43
C ALA A 219 1.64 -24.53 -4.16
N ALA A 220 1.77 -25.43 -3.18
CA ALA A 220 1.08 -25.30 -1.89
C ALA A 220 1.58 -24.09 -1.09
N ALA A 221 2.90 -23.88 -1.08
CA ALA A 221 3.51 -22.73 -0.43
C ALA A 221 3.09 -21.40 -1.07
N LYS A 222 3.05 -21.33 -2.40
CA LYS A 222 2.55 -20.15 -3.13
C LYS A 222 1.13 -19.82 -2.72
N GLN A 223 0.24 -20.81 -2.66
CA GLN A 223 -1.13 -20.59 -2.19
C GLN A 223 -1.16 -20.09 -0.73
N ALA A 224 -0.35 -20.66 0.15
CA ALA A 224 -0.25 -20.24 1.55
C ALA A 224 0.29 -18.80 1.69
N ILE A 225 1.26 -18.41 0.86
CA ILE A 225 1.79 -17.04 0.81
C ILE A 225 0.71 -16.09 0.30
N GLU A 226 0.06 -16.41 -0.82
CA GLU A 226 -0.95 -15.53 -1.44
C GLU A 226 -2.19 -15.31 -0.56
N THR A 227 -2.45 -16.24 0.37
CA THR A 227 -3.54 -16.14 1.36
C THR A 227 -3.08 -15.58 2.70
N SER A 228 -1.77 -15.35 2.90
CA SER A 228 -1.25 -14.79 4.14
C SER A 228 -1.72 -13.34 4.35
N PRO A 229 -1.88 -12.89 5.61
CA PRO A 229 -2.33 -11.52 5.88
C PRO A 229 -1.38 -10.45 5.32
N TRP A 230 -0.06 -10.67 5.37
CA TRP A 230 0.90 -9.71 4.83
C TRP A 230 0.79 -9.55 3.31
N TYR A 231 0.49 -10.62 2.57
CA TYR A 231 0.38 -10.58 1.12
C TYR A 231 -0.94 -9.97 0.68
N THR A 232 -2.04 -10.46 1.25
CA THR A 232 -3.40 -9.99 0.95
C THR A 232 -3.58 -8.51 1.22
N ASN A 233 -3.04 -8.00 2.33
CA ASN A 233 -3.10 -6.57 2.65
C ASN A 233 -2.20 -5.72 1.72
N ARG A 234 -1.03 -6.21 1.27
CA ARG A 234 -0.24 -5.52 0.24
C ARG A 234 -1.01 -5.44 -1.09
N LYS A 235 -1.65 -6.53 -1.50
CA LYS A 235 -2.47 -6.57 -2.71
C LYS A 235 -3.70 -5.66 -2.59
N ALA A 236 -4.31 -5.59 -1.41
CA ALA A 236 -5.39 -4.65 -1.12
C ALA A 236 -4.92 -3.20 -1.27
N ALA A 237 -3.79 -2.83 -0.65
CA ALA A 237 -3.18 -1.51 -0.81
C ALA A 237 -2.90 -1.15 -2.27
N ALA A 238 -2.35 -2.08 -3.05
CA ALA A 238 -2.12 -1.86 -4.49
C ALA A 238 -3.43 -1.58 -5.24
N ASN A 239 -4.50 -2.34 -4.96
CA ASN A 239 -5.81 -2.12 -5.57
C ASN A 239 -6.42 -0.78 -5.15
N THR A 240 -6.28 -0.39 -3.88
CA THR A 240 -6.75 0.90 -3.36
C THR A 240 -6.03 2.06 -4.02
N ILE A 241 -4.69 1.99 -4.15
CA ILE A 241 -3.88 3.00 -4.84
C ILE A 241 -4.28 3.09 -6.32
N LYS A 242 -4.46 1.95 -7.01
CA LYS A 242 -4.92 1.93 -8.39
C LYS A 242 -6.26 2.66 -8.58
N LYS A 243 -7.23 2.42 -7.70
CA LYS A 243 -8.53 3.13 -7.74
C LYS A 243 -8.38 4.64 -7.52
N ILE A 244 -7.48 5.05 -6.62
CA ILE A 244 -7.20 6.47 -6.37
C ILE A 244 -6.59 7.10 -7.62
N ASP A 245 -5.58 6.48 -8.23
CA ASP A 245 -4.90 7.00 -9.42
C ASP A 245 -5.85 7.09 -10.63
N GLU A 246 -6.68 6.05 -10.84
CA GLU A 246 -7.70 6.04 -11.89
C GLU A 246 -8.73 7.15 -11.69
N CYS A 247 -9.22 7.35 -10.47
CA CYS A 247 -10.14 8.43 -10.15
C CYS A 247 -9.50 9.80 -10.37
N ASN A 248 -8.28 10.02 -9.87
CA ASN A 248 -7.56 11.28 -10.02
C ASN A 248 -7.34 11.63 -11.49
N ARG A 249 -6.96 10.65 -12.32
CA ARG A 249 -6.80 10.84 -13.76
C ARG A 249 -8.10 11.29 -14.42
N LYS A 250 -9.22 10.61 -14.14
CA LYS A 250 -10.52 10.95 -14.73
C LYS A 250 -11.04 12.31 -14.26
N VAL A 251 -10.87 12.62 -12.97
CA VAL A 251 -11.19 13.95 -12.40
C VAL A 251 -10.37 15.04 -13.09
N SER A 252 -9.07 14.82 -13.29
CA SER A 252 -8.21 15.78 -13.99
C SER A 252 -8.65 16.00 -15.45
N THR A 253 -9.02 14.93 -16.16
CA THR A 253 -9.56 15.04 -17.52
C THR A 253 -10.87 15.82 -17.54
N ALA A 254 -11.81 15.52 -16.63
CA ALA A 254 -13.08 16.23 -16.54
C ALA A 254 -12.89 17.72 -16.22
N ALA A 255 -11.97 18.05 -15.30
CA ALA A 255 -11.64 19.43 -14.96
C ALA A 255 -11.09 20.21 -16.17
N SER A 256 -10.18 19.60 -16.95
CA SER A 256 -9.64 20.20 -18.16
C SER A 256 -10.72 20.43 -19.24
N THR A 257 -11.67 19.50 -19.40
CA THR A 257 -12.81 19.67 -20.30
C THR A 257 -13.70 20.83 -19.89
N ILE A 258 -14.00 20.96 -18.58
CA ILE A 258 -14.82 22.05 -18.04
C ILE A 258 -14.10 23.40 -18.25
N GLU A 259 -12.79 23.46 -18.02
CA GLU A 259 -11.99 24.67 -18.23
C GLU A 259 -11.94 25.07 -19.70
N THR A 260 -11.74 24.11 -20.61
CA THR A 260 -11.80 24.34 -22.06
C THR A 260 -13.16 24.86 -22.51
N ALA A 261 -14.24 24.28 -21.99
CA ALA A 261 -15.60 24.74 -22.26
C ALA A 261 -15.82 26.17 -21.76
N MET A 262 -15.33 26.50 -20.56
CA MET A 262 -15.40 27.84 -20.00
C MET A 262 -14.67 28.86 -20.89
N HIS A 263 -13.45 28.56 -21.33
CA HIS A 263 -12.71 29.42 -22.26
C HIS A 263 -13.43 29.61 -23.59
N THR A 264 -14.02 28.54 -24.15
CA THR A 264 -14.78 28.61 -25.40
C THR A 264 -15.99 29.52 -25.26
N ILE A 265 -16.72 29.40 -24.15
CA ILE A 265 -17.90 30.23 -23.88
C ILE A 265 -17.49 31.70 -23.75
N VAL A 266 -16.47 32.00 -22.93
CA VAL A 266 -15.97 33.37 -22.76
C VAL A 266 -15.52 33.97 -24.08
N GLY A 267 -14.92 33.19 -24.99
CA GLY A 267 -14.51 33.68 -26.31
C GLY A 267 -15.65 33.96 -27.29
N ILE A 268 -16.84 33.38 -27.08
CA ILE A 268 -18.04 33.60 -27.91
C ILE A 268 -18.85 34.82 -27.42
N LEU A 269 -18.74 35.15 -26.14
CA LEU A 269 -19.46 36.24 -25.50
C LEU A 269 -18.76 37.58 -25.73
#